data_AF-A0A388Q844-F1
#
_entry.id   AF-A0A388Q844-F1
#
_cell.length_a   1.000
_cell.length_b   1.000
_cell.length_c   1.000
_cell.angle_alpha   90.00
_cell.angle_beta   90.00
_cell.angle_gamma   90.00
#
_symmetry.space_group_name_H-M   'P 1'
#
loop_
_entity.id
_entity.type
_entity.pdbx_description
1 polymer ?
#
loop_
_entity_poly.entity_id
_entity_poly.type
_entity_poly.pdbx_seq_one_letter_code
_entity_poly.pdbx_strand_id
1 'polypeptide(L)' 'MGIYKADDPDLLNYLGFAYTNATVAGTFTFGAAELGAGLLAPGEYVMRLMSDDGYACLAAAQFAVGE' A
#
# COMPACT_ATOMS: atom_id res chain seq x y z
N MET A 1 0.87 -5.76 -2.87
CA MET A 1 0.00 -4.68 -2.34
C MET A 1 0.90 -3.55 -1.89
N GLY A 2 0.59 -2.31 -2.27
CA GLY A 2 1.37 -1.13 -1.90
C GLY A 2 0.50 -0.06 -1.27
N ILE A 3 1.12 0.76 -0.40
CA ILE A 3 0.51 1.97 0.16
C ILE A 3 1.18 3.18 -0.49
N TYR A 4 0.36 4.12 -0.95
CA TYR A 4 0.79 5.33 -1.66
C TYR A 4 0.09 6.54 -1.05
N LYS A 5 0.65 7.74 -1.26
CA LYS A 5 -0.12 8.98 -1.03
C LYS A 5 -1.31 9.01 -2.00
N ALA A 6 -2.45 9.53 -1.55
CA ALA A 6 -3.68 9.53 -2.35
C ALA A 6 -3.51 10.19 -3.73
N ASP A 7 -2.72 11.27 -3.79
CA ASP A 7 -2.49 12.07 -5.01
C ASP A 7 -1.28 11.59 -5.85
N ASP A 8 -0.62 10.50 -5.47
CA ASP A 8 0.61 10.06 -6.14
C ASP A 8 0.31 9.07 -7.30
N PRO A 9 0.58 9.45 -8.57
CA PRO A 9 0.35 8.59 -9.72
C PRO A 9 1.51 7.60 -9.95
N ASP A 10 2.64 7.76 -9.27
CA ASP A 10 3.83 6.93 -9.47
C ASP A 10 3.68 5.58 -8.72
N LEU A 11 3.66 4.50 -9.49
CA LEU A 11 3.49 3.14 -8.98
C LEU A 11 4.74 2.61 -8.25
N LEU A 12 5.90 3.24 -8.47
CA LEU A 12 7.17 2.90 -7.84
C LEU A 12 7.39 3.70 -6.54
N ASN A 13 6.63 4.79 -6.32
CA ASN A 13 6.73 5.64 -5.14
C ASN A 13 5.86 5.15 -3.97
N TYR A 14 5.98 3.86 -3.62
CA TYR A 14 5.24 3.28 -2.50
C TYR A 14 5.91 3.61 -1.16
N LEU A 15 5.08 3.85 -0.14
CA LEU A 15 5.52 4.05 1.26
C LEU A 15 5.73 2.73 2.00
N GLY A 16 5.06 1.68 1.54
CA GLY A 16 5.20 0.33 2.06
C GLY A 16 4.68 -0.67 1.03
N PHE A 17 5.29 -1.85 1.01
CA PHE A 17 4.94 -2.91 0.07
C PHE A 17 4.88 -4.27 0.78
N ALA A 18 3.84 -5.02 0.45
CA ALA A 18 3.65 -6.40 0.90
C ALA A 18 3.38 -7.30 -0.31
N TYR A 19 4.23 -8.31 -0.51
CA TYR A 19 4.01 -9.30 -1.55
C TYR A 19 2.95 -10.31 -1.09
N THR A 20 1.91 -10.54 -1.89
CA THR A 20 0.80 -11.44 -1.52
C THR A 20 1.16 -12.93 -1.61
N ASN A 21 2.37 -13.25 -2.05
CA ASN A 21 2.84 -14.63 -2.26
C ASN A 21 1.92 -15.43 -3.20
N ALA A 22 1.36 -14.77 -4.21
CA ALA A 22 0.37 -15.31 -5.14
C ALA A 22 -0.87 -15.95 -4.48
N THR A 23 -1.19 -15.59 -3.23
CA THR A 23 -2.39 -16.07 -2.55
C THR A 23 -3.64 -15.37 -3.08
N VAL A 24 -4.73 -16.13 -3.25
CA VAL A 24 -6.02 -15.62 -3.73
C VAL A 24 -6.88 -15.02 -2.62
N ALA A 25 -6.56 -15.32 -1.36
CA ALA A 25 -7.24 -14.81 -0.18
C ALA A 25 -6.29 -14.80 1.02
N GLY A 26 -6.46 -13.80 1.90
CA GLY A 26 -5.66 -13.66 3.10
C GLY A 26 -5.75 -12.26 3.68
N THR A 27 -5.06 -12.06 4.79
CA THR A 27 -4.94 -10.76 5.47
C THR A 27 -3.47 -10.47 5.71
N PHE A 28 -3.09 -9.20 5.57
CA PHE A 28 -1.75 -8.72 5.86
C PHE A 28 -1.85 -7.46 6.72
N THR A 29 -1.03 -7.37 7.76
CA THR A 29 -0.96 -6.20 8.64
C THR A 29 0.31 -5.46 8.34
N PHE A 30 0.20 -4.21 7.88
CA PHE A 30 1.35 -3.34 7.70
C PHE A 30 1.86 -2.85 9.05
N GLY A 31 3.11 -3.17 9.37
CA GLY A 31 3.77 -2.75 10.59
C GLY A 31 5.06 -1.96 10.34
N ALA A 32 5.85 -1.79 11.40
CA ALA A 32 7.12 -1.08 11.33
C ALA A 32 8.16 -1.75 10.40
N ALA A 33 7.99 -3.03 10.08
CA ALA A 33 8.86 -3.73 9.14
C ALA A 33 8.64 -3.30 7.68
N GLU A 34 7.43 -2.86 7.32
CA GLU A 34 7.09 -2.41 5.96
C GLU A 34 7.08 -0.87 5.85
N LEU A 35 6.68 -0.18 6.92
CA LEU A 35 6.47 1.27 6.95
C LEU A 35 7.53 2.04 7.74
N GLY A 36 8.39 1.34 8.48
CA GLY A 36 9.34 1.95 9.41
C GLY A 36 8.71 2.38 10.75
N ALA A 37 9.57 2.84 11.67
CA ALA A 37 9.18 3.17 13.04
C ALA A 37 8.18 4.34 13.17
N GLY A 38 8.15 5.23 12.17
CA GLY A 38 7.21 6.36 12.11
C GLY A 38 5.84 6.02 11.53
N LEU A 39 5.64 4.78 11.05
CA LEU A 39 4.45 4.35 10.31
C LEU A 39 4.08 5.38 9.22
N LEU A 40 2.78 5.67 9.09
CA LEU A 40 2.27 6.73 8.24
C LEU A 40 2.00 7.96 9.09
N ALA A 41 2.44 9.11 8.61
CA ALA A 41 2.01 10.40 9.14
C ALA A 41 0.49 10.57 8.93
N PRO A 42 -0.17 11.47 9.68
CA PRO A 42 -1.54 11.86 9.38
C PRO A 42 -1.65 12.40 7.95
N GLY A 43 -2.70 11.98 7.23
CA GLY A 43 -2.90 12.32 5.82
C GLY A 43 -3.75 11.31 5.05
N GLU A 44 -3.92 11.57 3.75
CA GLU A 44 -4.70 10.73 2.84
C GLU A 44 -3.82 9.79 2.01
N TYR A 45 -4.25 8.53 1.96
CA TYR A 45 -3.50 7.45 1.34
C TYR A 45 -4.41 6.58 0.48
N VAL A 46 -3.79 5.83 -0.41
CA VAL A 46 -4.45 4.79 -1.20
C VAL A 46 -3.67 3.49 -1.09
N MET A 47 -4.39 2.43 -0.73
CA MET A 47 -3.88 1.07 -0.81
C MET A 47 -4.20 0.53 -2.20
N ARG A 48 -3.21 0.00 -2.90
CA ARG A 48 -3.37 -0.60 -4.23
C ARG A 48 -2.98 -2.07 -4.20
N LEU A 49 -3.88 -2.93 -4.66
CA LEU A 49 -3.55 -4.29 -5.07
C LEU A 49 -3.06 -4.22 -6.51
N MET A 50 -1.83 -4.67 -6.74
CA MET A 50 -1.20 -4.66 -8.06
C MET A 50 -1.09 -6.11 -8.57
N SER A 51 -1.20 -6.29 -9.87
CA SER A 51 -0.79 -7.53 -10.54
C SER A 51 0.68 -7.82 -10.26
N ASP A 52 1.06 -9.09 -10.37
CA ASP A 52 2.46 -9.48 -10.39
C ASP A 52 3.21 -8.69 -11.48
N ASP A 53 4.44 -8.26 -11.17
CA ASP A 53 5.26 -7.33 -11.97
C ASP A 53 4.78 -5.86 -12.04
N GLY A 54 3.70 -5.49 -11.34
CA GLY A 54 3.40 -4.09 -10.99
C GLY A 54 2.79 -3.21 -12.09
N TYR A 55 2.52 -3.73 -13.29
CA TYR A 55 2.01 -2.92 -14.42
C TYR A 55 0.51 -2.61 -14.38
N ALA A 56 -0.27 -3.27 -13.51
CA ALA A 56 -1.72 -3.09 -13.46
C ALA A 56 -2.22 -3.03 -12.02
N CYS A 57 -3.06 -2.03 -11.73
CA CYS A 57 -3.82 -1.96 -10.48
C CYS A 57 -5.08 -2.81 -10.61
N LEU A 58 -5.21 -3.82 -9.76
CA LEU A 58 -6.34 -4.74 -9.70
C LEU A 58 -7.48 -4.21 -8.82
N ALA A 59 -7.12 -3.53 -7.72
CA ALA A 59 -8.06 -2.90 -6.80
C ALA A 59 -7.39 -1.76 -6.06
N ALA A 60 -8.18 -0.76 -5.65
CA ALA A 60 -7.71 0.35 -4.83
C ALA A 60 -8.70 0.69 -3.72
N ALA A 61 -8.19 1.11 -2.57
CA ALA A 61 -8.98 1.58 -1.44
C ALA A 61 -8.34 2.83 -0.83
N GLN A 62 -9.10 3.92 -0.74
CA GLN A 62 -8.65 5.16 -0.10
C GLN A 62 -8.88 5.08 1.42
N PHE A 63 -7.95 5.64 2.19
CA PHE A 63 -8.07 5.76 3.63
C PHE A 63 -7.32 7.01 4.13
N ALA A 64 -7.70 7.49 5.31
CA ALA A 64 -7.02 8.59 5.97
C ALA A 64 -6.42 8.10 7.30
N VAL A 65 -5.24 8.61 7.62
CA VAL A 65 -4.61 8.48 8.94
C VAL A 65 -4.88 9.77 9.68
N GLY A 66 -5.56 9.67 10.82
CA GLY A 66 -5.81 10.80 11.72
C GLY A 66 -4.59 11.12 12.60
N GLU A 67 -4.67 12.24 13.31
CA GLU A 67 -3.75 12.59 14.41
C GLU A 67 -3.89 11.65 15.62
#